data_AF-A0A1G1FKY0-F1
#
_entry.id   AF-A0A1G1FKY0-F1
#
_cell.length_a   1.000
_cell.length_b   1.000
_cell.length_c   1.000
_cell.angle_alpha   90.00
_cell.angle_beta   90.00
_cell.angle_gamma   90.00
#
_symmetry.space_group_name_H-M   'P 1'
#
loop_
_entity.id
_entity.type
_entity.pdbx_description
1 polymer ?
#
loop_
_entity_poly.entity_id
_entity_poly.type
_entity_poly.pdbx_seq_one_letter_code
_entity_poly.pdbx_strand_id
1 'polypeptide(L)' 'MIDTSRVIYSLSIEDVQNVAEEELGRRASKKELKIIEDKVGDYIDWHEAISLSLNDAISSQKPKQ' A
#
# COMPACT_ATOMS: atom_id res chain seq x y z
N MET A 1 9.17 23.71 4.98
CA MET A 1 9.38 22.44 5.71
C MET A 1 8.59 21.35 4.98
N ILE A 2 9.14 20.15 4.89
CA ILE A 2 8.41 19.00 4.34
C ILE A 2 7.54 18.42 5.47
N ASP A 3 6.25 18.19 5.18
CA ASP A 3 5.33 17.53 6.09
C ASP A 3 5.63 16.02 6.11
N THR A 4 6.17 15.54 7.22
CA THR A 4 6.52 14.12 7.43
C THR A 4 5.34 13.27 7.89
N SER A 5 4.17 13.86 8.14
CA SER A 5 2.96 13.15 8.57
C SER A 5 2.03 12.77 7.43
N ARG A 6 2.28 13.31 6.23
CA ARG A 6 1.46 13.04 5.06
C ARG A 6 1.57 11.56 4.65
N VAL A 7 0.43 10.88 4.62
CA VAL A 7 0.30 9.54 4.03
C VAL A 7 0.32 9.63 2.51
N ILE A 8 1.21 8.88 1.86
CA ILE A 8 1.38 8.85 0.40
C ILE A 8 0.64 7.67 -0.26
N TYR A 9 0.39 6.61 0.50
CA TYR A 9 -0.35 5.42 0.08
C TYR A 9 -0.98 4.76 1.31
N SER A 10 -2.19 4.22 1.17
CA SER A 10 -2.91 3.53 2.23
C SER A 10 -3.83 2.45 1.65
N LEU A 11 -3.99 1.36 2.39
CA LEU A 11 -5.07 0.39 2.20
C LEU A 11 -6.18 0.67 3.20
N SER A 12 -7.42 0.61 2.73
CA SER A 12 -8.62 0.81 3.53
C SER A 12 -9.35 -0.51 3.79
N ILE A 13 -10.30 -0.48 4.72
CA ILE A 13 -11.20 -1.62 4.96
C ILE A 13 -12.06 -1.90 3.73
N GLU A 14 -12.38 -0.89 2.91
CA GLU A 14 -13.12 -1.08 1.67
C GLU A 14 -12.31 -1.92 0.68
N ASP A 15 -11.01 -1.64 0.51
CA ASP A 15 -10.13 -2.42 -0.35
C ASP A 15 -10.08 -3.90 0.06
N VAL A 16 -9.96 -4.15 1.37
CA VAL A 16 -9.98 -5.52 1.92
C VAL A 16 -11.31 -6.22 1.64
N GLN A 17 -12.43 -5.50 1.74
CA GLN A 17 -13.76 -6.06 1.51
C GLN A 17 -14.02 -6.35 0.04
N ASN A 18 -13.55 -5.49 -0.86
CA ASN A 18 -13.66 -5.71 -2.30
C ASN A 18 -12.89 -6.98 -2.69
N VAL A 19 -11.65 -7.14 -2.21
CA VAL A 19 -10.86 -8.36 -2.44
C VAL A 19 -11.54 -9.59 -1.82
N ALA A 20 -12.13 -9.47 -0.62
CA ALA A 20 -12.84 -10.59 -0.01
C ALA A 20 -14.09 -11.00 -0.81
N GLU A 21 -14.85 -10.04 -1.34
CA GLU A 21 -16.01 -10.33 -2.20
C GLU A 21 -15.59 -10.98 -3.52
N GLU A 22 -14.50 -10.50 -4.15
CA GLU A 22 -13.96 -11.05 -5.40
C GLU A 22 -13.40 -12.47 -5.22
N GLU A 23 -12.58 -12.70 -4.19
CA GLU A 23 -11.86 -13.97 -4.00
C GLU A 23 -12.65 -15.02 -3.22
N LEU A 24 -13.51 -14.59 -2.29
CA LEU A 24 -14.24 -15.49 -1.38
C LEU A 24 -15.75 -15.49 -1.62
N GLY A 25 -16.28 -14.58 -2.45
CA GLY A 25 -17.72 -14.42 -2.66
C GLY A 25 -18.47 -13.89 -1.45
N ARG A 26 -17.78 -13.33 -0.45
CA ARG A 26 -18.38 -12.77 0.78
C ARG A 26 -17.50 -11.69 1.41
N ARG A 27 -18.11 -10.89 2.28
CA ARG A 27 -17.40 -9.94 3.12
C ARG A 27 -16.54 -10.62 4.19
N ALA A 28 -15.41 -10.00 4.50
CA ALA A 28 -14.58 -10.34 5.65
C ALA A 28 -15.26 -9.93 6.96
N SER A 29 -15.20 -10.80 7.96
CA SER A 29 -15.70 -10.53 9.31
C SER A 29 -14.77 -9.58 10.07
N LYS A 30 -15.28 -8.96 11.15
CA LYS A 30 -14.47 -8.07 12.02
C LYS A 30 -13.19 -8.73 12.55
N LYS A 31 -13.24 -10.04 12.84
CA LYS A 31 -12.08 -10.78 13.32
C LYS A 31 -11.04 -10.98 12.22
N GLU A 32 -11.48 -11.28 11.01
CA GLU A 32 -10.60 -11.40 9.84
C GLU A 32 -9.97 -10.06 9.49
N LEU A 33 -10.75 -8.97 9.48
CA LEU A 33 -10.23 -7.61 9.24
C LEU A 33 -9.09 -7.25 10.18
N LYS A 34 -9.24 -7.51 11.49
CA LYS A 34 -8.18 -7.24 12.47
C LYS A 34 -6.89 -8.04 12.19
N ILE A 35 -7.03 -9.30 11.81
CA ILE A 35 -5.87 -10.15 11.45
C ILE A 35 -5.19 -9.61 10.19
N ILE A 36 -5.97 -9.10 9.23
CA ILE A 36 -5.46 -8.51 7.99
C ILE A 36 -4.73 -7.20 8.29
N GLU A 37 -5.31 -6.30 9.09
CA GLU A 37 -4.64 -5.06 9.52
C GLU A 37 -3.26 -5.34 10.14
N ASP A 38 -3.16 -6.36 10.99
CA ASP A 38 -1.92 -6.72 11.67
C ASP A 38 -0.86 -7.36 10.74
N LYS A 39 -1.26 -7.93 9.59
CA LYS A 39 -0.38 -8.77 8.75
C LYS A 39 -0.18 -8.27 7.34
N VAL A 40 -1.08 -7.46 6.79
CA VAL A 40 -1.05 -7.07 5.38
C VAL A 40 0.24 -6.34 5.03
N GLY A 41 0.78 -5.55 5.97
CA GLY A 41 2.07 -4.88 5.82
C GLY A 41 3.27 -5.83 5.70
N ASP A 42 3.21 -7.02 6.29
CA ASP A 42 4.28 -8.02 6.19
C ASP A 42 4.37 -8.64 4.78
N TYR A 43 3.29 -8.57 4.00
CA TYR A 43 3.22 -9.08 2.63
C TYR A 43 3.50 -7.99 1.57
N ILE A 44 3.73 -6.75 1.99
CA ILE A 44 4.03 -5.63 1.10
C ILE A 44 5.47 -5.20 1.36
N ASP A 45 6.37 -5.38 0.38
CA ASP A 45 7.71 -4.81 0.45
C ASP A 45 7.68 -3.29 0.18
N TRP A 46 7.15 -2.57 1.17
CA TRP A 46 6.97 -1.12 1.10
C TRP A 46 8.32 -0.38 1.01
N HIS A 47 9.39 -0.97 1.55
CA HIS A 47 10.72 -0.37 1.49
C HIS A 47 11.27 -0.42 0.07
N GLU A 48 11.21 -1.58 -0.58
CA GLU A 48 11.63 -1.70 -1.99
C GLU A 48 10.78 -0.82 -2.90
N ALA A 49 9.45 -0.78 -2.71
CA ALA A 49 8.56 0.08 -3.49
C ALA A 49 8.94 1.57 -3.39
N ILE A 50 9.28 2.05 -2.18
CA ILE A 50 9.77 3.42 -1.98
C ILE A 50 11.13 3.62 -2.65
N SER A 51 12.06 2.68 -2.50
CA SER A 51 13.40 2.74 -3.09
C SER A 51 13.34 2.84 -4.62
N LEU A 52 12.53 2.01 -5.27
CA LEU A 52 12.30 2.04 -6.71
C LEU A 52 11.67 3.37 -7.14
N SER A 53 10.62 3.81 -6.46
CA SER A 53 9.94 5.08 -6.77
C SER A 53 10.87 6.30 -6.64
N LEU A 54 11.79 6.28 -5.67
CA LEU A 54 12.82 7.32 -5.53
C LEU A 54 13.79 7.31 -6.71
N ASN A 55 14.27 6.13 -7.12
CA ASN A 55 15.17 6.00 -8.27
C ASN A 55 14.54 6.52 -9.57
N ASP A 56 13.25 6.21 -9.78
CA ASP A 56 12.50 6.70 -10.94
C ASP A 56 12.31 8.22 -10.90
N ALA A 57 11.96 8.77 -9.72
CA ALA A 57 11.79 10.20 -9.53
C ALA A 57 13.09 10.98 -9.78
N ILE A 58 14.24 10.44 -9.35
CA ILE A 58 15.56 11.04 -9.57
C ILE A 58 16.00 10.90 -11.03
N SER A 59 15.78 9.73 -11.64
CA SER A 59 16.15 9.47 -13.04
C SER A 59 15.36 10.35 -14.01
N SER A 60 14.09 10.60 -13.70
CA SER A 60 13.20 11.48 -14.49
C SER A 60 13.58 12.96 -14.41
N GLN A 61 14.47 13.36 -13.49
CA GLN A 61 14.99 14.72 -13.37
C GLN A 61 16.27 14.96 -14.17
N LYS A 62 16.90 13.90 -14.72
CA LYS A 62 18.06 14.07 -15.58
C LYS A 62 17.61 14.66 -16.92
N PRO A 63 18.19 15.77 -17.40
CA PRO A 63 17.86 16.28 -18.73
C PRO A 63 18.20 15.20 -19.75
N LYS A 64 17.30 14.97 -20.71
CA LYS A 64 17.62 14.20 -21.91
C LYS A 64 18.86 14.85 -22.54
N GLN A 65 19.99 14.15 -22.50
CA GLN A 65 21.18 14.54 -23.28
C GLN A 65 20.85 14.48 -24.77
#